data_AF-A0A829PX89-F1
#
_entry.id   AF-A0A829PX89-F1
#
_cell.length_a   1.000
_cell.length_b   1.000
_cell.length_c   1.000
_cell.angle_alpha   90.00
_cell.angle_beta   90.00
_cell.angle_gamma   90.00
#
_symmetry.space_group_name_H-M   'P 1'
#
loop_
_entity.id
_entity.type
_entity.pdbx_description
1 polymer ?
#
loop_
_entity_poly.entity_id
_entity_poly.type
_entity_poly.pdbx_seq_one_letter_code
_entity_poly.pdbx_strand_id
1 'polypeptide(L)'
;MTLSDMAQNSLPVLRDPIVVAAFEGWNDAGDAASAALEHLDTTWQATPLMTIDDEDYYDYQVNRPVVRLVDGVTRELEWPGMHISYCSPPARSAMWS
;
A
#
# COMPACT_ATOMS: atom_id res chain seq x y z
N MET A 1 -2.36 -8.91 13.11
CA MET A 1 -3.71 -8.40 13.48
C MET A 1 -4.70 -9.15 12.61
N THR A 2 -5.78 -9.73 13.14
CA THR A 2 -6.59 -10.67 12.34
C THR A 2 -7.52 -9.93 11.36
N LEU A 3 -7.93 -10.56 10.25
CA LEU A 3 -8.95 -10.01 9.34
C LEU A 3 -10.25 -9.61 10.09
N SER A 4 -10.54 -10.30 11.19
CA SER A 4 -11.66 -10.00 12.09
C SER A 4 -11.50 -8.66 12.82
N ASP A 5 -10.28 -8.27 13.19
CA ASP A 5 -9.99 -6.98 13.83
C ASP A 5 -10.09 -5.82 12.84
N MET A 6 -9.84 -6.08 11.54
CA MET A 6 -9.92 -5.08 10.47
C MET A 6 -11.37 -4.71 10.12
N ALA A 7 -12.30 -5.64 10.30
CA ALA A 7 -13.74 -5.40 10.12
C ALA A 7 -14.34 -4.51 11.22
N GLN A 8 -13.63 -4.29 12.33
CA GLN A 8 -14.05 -3.41 13.42
C GLN A 8 -13.94 -1.91 13.06
N ASN A 9 -13.11 -1.55 12.07
CA ASN A 9 -13.11 -0.21 11.46
C ASN A 9 -14.16 -0.18 10.34
N SER A 10 -15.13 0.73 10.43
CA SER A 10 -16.10 0.92 9.35
C SER A 10 -15.37 1.25 8.05
N LEU A 11 -15.55 0.44 7.01
CA LEU A 11 -15.00 0.69 5.69
C LEU A 11 -15.47 2.06 5.15
N PRO A 12 -14.62 2.79 4.39
CA PRO A 12 -14.99 4.05 3.80
C PRO A 12 -16.11 3.86 2.76
N VAL A 13 -17.00 4.84 2.65
CA VAL A 13 -18.00 4.88 1.58
C VAL A 13 -17.34 5.43 0.32
N LEU A 14 -17.16 4.59 -0.69
CA LEU A 14 -16.62 4.96 -2.00
C LEU A 14 -17.75 4.97 -3.04
N ARG A 15 -17.65 5.84 -4.04
CA ARG A 15 -18.60 5.91 -5.16
C ARG A 15 -17.94 5.34 -6.41
N ASP A 16 -18.49 4.24 -6.92
CA ASP A 16 -17.98 3.52 -8.11
C ASP A 16 -16.44 3.38 -8.12
N PRO A 17 -15.85 2.77 -7.07
CA PRO A 17 -14.41 2.72 -6.93
C PRO A 17 -13.77 1.87 -8.03
N ILE A 18 -12.60 2.32 -8.50
CA ILE A 18 -11.66 1.50 -9.25
C ILE A 18 -10.52 1.08 -8.33
N VAL A 19 -9.88 -0.06 -8.62
CA VAL A 19 -8.68 -0.51 -7.93
C VAL A 19 -7.49 -0.37 -8.87
N VAL A 20 -6.42 0.21 -8.37
CA VAL A 20 -5.10 0.23 -9.01
C VAL A 20 -4.17 -0.56 -8.10
N ALA A 21 -3.48 -1.55 -8.64
CA ALA A 21 -2.58 -2.42 -7.89
C ALA A 21 -1.23 -2.53 -8.59
N ALA A 22 -0.18 -2.56 -7.81
CA ALA A 22 1.18 -2.84 -8.23
C ALA A 22 1.77 -3.87 -7.26
N PHE A 23 2.60 -4.75 -7.79
CA PHE A 23 3.27 -5.80 -7.03
C PHE A 23 4.76 -5.64 -7.28
N GLU A 24 5.56 -5.61 -6.22
CA GLU A 24 7.01 -5.57 -6.34
C GLU A 24 7.58 -6.89 -6.88
N GLY A 25 8.80 -6.83 -7.42
CA GLY A 25 9.55 -8.02 -7.81
C GLY A 25 9.39 -8.37 -9.29
N TRP A 26 9.07 -9.64 -9.59
CA TRP A 26 9.24 -10.20 -10.94
C TRP A 26 8.43 -9.48 -12.02
N ASN A 27 7.22 -9.02 -11.70
CA ASN A 27 6.35 -8.31 -12.64
C ASN A 27 6.68 -6.82 -12.76
N ASP A 28 7.70 -6.32 -12.04
CA ASP A 28 7.97 -4.89 -11.91
C ASP A 28 9.40 -4.53 -12.33
N ALA A 29 9.66 -4.66 -13.63
CA ALA A 29 10.96 -4.34 -14.18
C ALA A 29 11.29 -2.84 -14.01
N GLY A 30 12.35 -2.56 -13.25
CA GLY A 30 12.81 -1.20 -12.97
C GLY A 30 11.87 -0.42 -12.05
N ASP A 31 11.11 -1.13 -11.21
CA ASP A 31 10.17 -0.58 -10.23
C ASP A 31 9.09 0.34 -10.84
N ALA A 32 8.79 0.15 -12.13
CA ALA A 32 7.92 1.04 -12.89
C ALA A 32 6.48 1.07 -12.37
N ALA A 33 5.89 -0.09 -12.07
CA ALA A 33 4.55 -0.21 -11.53
C ALA A 33 4.49 0.28 -10.08
N SER A 34 5.46 -0.10 -9.25
CA SER A 34 5.52 0.33 -7.84
C SER A 34 5.70 1.84 -7.74
N ALA A 35 6.64 2.43 -8.50
CA ALA A 35 6.84 3.87 -8.52
C ALA A 35 5.64 4.63 -9.09
N ALA A 36 4.92 4.06 -10.07
CA ALA A 36 3.68 4.66 -10.56
C ALA A 36 2.60 4.67 -9.47
N LEU A 37 2.43 3.57 -8.73
CA LEU A 37 1.46 3.51 -7.64
C LEU A 37 1.84 4.42 -6.47
N GLU A 38 3.12 4.45 -6.08
CA GLU A 38 3.65 5.36 -5.05
C GLU A 38 3.43 6.83 -5.43
N HIS A 39 3.60 7.15 -6.71
CA HIS A 39 3.31 8.49 -7.22
C HIS A 39 1.82 8.84 -7.08
N LEU A 40 0.90 7.90 -7.38
CA LEU A 40 -0.54 8.12 -7.20
C LEU A 40 -0.91 8.27 -5.72
N ASP A 41 -0.38 7.41 -4.85
CA ASP A 41 -0.60 7.45 -3.40
C ASP A 41 -0.21 8.82 -2.83
N THR A 42 1.00 9.29 -3.19
CA THR A 42 1.52 10.61 -2.78
C THR A 42 0.70 11.76 -3.37
N THR A 43 0.41 11.72 -4.68
CA THR A 43 -0.25 12.83 -5.39
C THR A 43 -1.71 13.00 -4.97
N TRP A 44 -2.40 11.89 -4.70
CA TRP A 44 -3.80 11.90 -4.28
C TRP A 44 -4.00 11.85 -2.77
N GLN A 45 -2.91 11.84 -2.00
CA GLN A 45 -2.92 11.82 -0.54
C GLN A 45 -3.80 10.67 -0.02
N ALA A 46 -3.53 9.45 -0.51
CA ALA A 46 -4.33 8.31 -0.14
C ALA A 46 -4.25 8.03 1.36
N THR A 47 -5.37 7.56 1.92
CA THR A 47 -5.50 7.23 3.33
C THR A 47 -5.34 5.73 3.51
N PRO A 48 -4.43 5.26 4.38
CA PRO A 48 -4.28 3.85 4.67
C PRO A 48 -5.59 3.24 5.16
N LEU A 49 -5.99 2.11 4.58
CA LEU A 49 -7.18 1.35 4.96
C LEU A 49 -6.79 0.13 5.79
N MET A 50 -5.87 -0.67 5.26
CA MET A 50 -5.42 -1.90 5.89
C MET A 50 -4.09 -2.37 5.31
N THR A 51 -3.44 -3.26 6.06
CA THR A 51 -2.26 -4.01 5.60
C THR A 51 -2.59 -5.50 5.70
N ILE A 52 -2.17 -6.28 4.70
CA ILE A 52 -2.17 -7.74 4.74
C ILE A 52 -0.72 -8.18 4.84
N ASP A 53 -0.32 -8.65 6.02
CA ASP A 53 1.06 -9.02 6.39
C ASP A 53 1.12 -10.44 6.99
N ASP A 54 0.13 -11.28 6.68
CA ASP A 54 0.04 -12.64 7.21
C ASP A 54 1.20 -13.50 6.70
N GLU A 55 1.82 -14.25 7.61
CA GLU A 55 2.96 -15.13 7.32
C GLU A 55 2.60 -16.24 6.34
N ASP A 56 1.32 -16.58 6.21
CA ASP A 56 0.82 -17.53 5.22
C ASP A 56 1.08 -17.09 3.76
N TYR A 57 1.35 -15.80 3.51
CA TYR A 57 1.58 -15.26 2.17
C TYR A 57 3.05 -14.95 1.84
N TYR A 58 3.96 -15.01 2.82
CA TYR A 58 5.34 -14.55 2.65
C TYR A 58 6.37 -15.60 3.09
N ASP A 59 7.28 -15.96 2.16
CA ASP A 59 8.52 -16.67 2.51
C ASP A 59 9.59 -15.65 2.93
N TYR A 60 9.84 -15.53 4.23
CA TYR A 60 10.82 -14.57 4.77
C TYR A 60 12.29 -14.88 4.43
N GLN A 61 12.59 -16.03 3.81
CA GLN A 61 13.91 -16.27 3.23
C GLN A 61 14.09 -15.58 1.88
N VAL A 62 12.98 -15.34 1.19
CA VAL A 62 12.91 -14.64 -0.10
C VAL A 62 12.58 -13.16 0.11
N ASN A 63 11.48 -12.86 0.79
CA ASN A 63 11.02 -11.50 1.13
C ASN A 63 11.43 -11.15 2.56
N ARG A 64 12.67 -10.71 2.73
CA ARG A 64 13.26 -10.45 4.05
C ARG A 64 12.74 -9.15 4.66
N PRO A 65 12.39 -9.13 5.97
CA PRO A 65 12.12 -7.88 6.68
C PRO A 65 13.32 -6.94 6.65
N VAL A 66 13.05 -5.65 6.54
CA VAL A 66 14.07 -4.60 6.51
C VAL A 66 14.27 -4.04 7.91
N VAL A 67 15.54 -3.90 8.33
CA VAL A 67 15.87 -3.24 9.60
C VAL A 67 16.20 -1.78 9.31
N ARG A 68 15.44 -0.87 9.92
CA ARG A 68 15.72 0.58 9.90
C ARG A 68 16.32 1.02 11.23
N LEU A 69 17.37 1.83 11.17
CA LEU A 69 17.88 2.54 12.35
C LEU A 69 17.20 3.90 12.44
N VAL A 70 16.53 4.15 13.56
CA VAL A 70 15.91 5.42 13.91
C VAL A 70 16.75 6.08 15.01
N ASP A 71 17.18 7.31 14.75
CA ASP A 71 18.03 8.13 15.64
C ASP A 71 19.32 7.43 16.10
N GLY A 72 19.84 6.50 15.31
CA GLY A 72 21.09 5.78 15.58
C GLY A 72 21.04 4.79 16.74
N VAL A 73 19.89 4.61 17.39
CA VAL A 73 19.75 3.77 18.59
C VAL A 73 18.58 2.80 18.45
N THR A 74 17.44 3.26 17.95
CA THR A 74 16.24 2.43 17.84
C THR A 74 16.30 1.62 16.55
N ARG A 75 15.97 0.33 16.63
CA ARG A 75 15.80 -0.53 15.46
C ARG A 75 14.32 -0.76 15.24
N GLU A 76 13.83 -0.32 14.10
CA GLU A 76 12.51 -0.69 13.60
C GLU A 76 12.67 -1.85 12.62
N LEU A 77 11.74 -2.80 12.69
CA LEU A 77 11.69 -3.92 11.78
C LEU A 77 10.44 -3.76 10.91
N GLU A 78 10.66 -3.64 9.61
CA GLU A 78 9.61 -3.48 8.61
C GLU A 78 9.40 -4.82 7.94
N TRP A 79 8.23 -5.42 8.18
CA TRP A 79 7.83 -6.69 7.59
C TRP A 79 7.27 -6.47 6.18
N PRO A 80 7.46 -7.41 5.24
CA PRO A 80 6.79 -7.33 3.95
C PRO A 80 5.27 -7.40 4.15
N GLY A 81 4.53 -6.62 3.37
CA GLY A 81 3.08 -6.57 3.46
C GLY A 81 2.45 -5.96 2.22
N MET A 82 1.18 -6.29 1.97
CA MET A 82 0.36 -5.64 0.96
C MET A 82 -0.42 -4.51 1.62
N HIS A 83 -0.10 -3.29 1.25
CA HIS A 83 -0.76 -2.09 1.77
C HIS A 83 -1.94 -1.70 0.88
N ILE A 84 -3.09 -1.48 1.50
CA ILE A 84 -4.32 -1.04 0.83
C ILE A 84 -4.65 0.34 1.39
N SER A 85 -4.75 1.31 0.49
CA SER A 85 -5.16 2.68 0.76
C SER A 85 -6.38 3.04 -0.08
N TYR A 86 -7.10 4.10 0.30
CA TYR A 86 -8.18 4.67 -0.51
C TYR A 86 -7.98 6.17 -0.69
N CYS A 87 -8.43 6.71 -1.82
CA CYS A 87 -8.40 8.14 -2.07
C CYS A 87 -9.61 8.58 -2.90
N SER A 88 -9.82 9.90 -2.97
CA SER A 88 -10.69 10.52 -3.96
C SER A 88 -9.83 11.47 -4.79
N PRO A 89 -9.40 11.07 -6.00
CA PRO A 89 -8.59 11.91 -6.85
C PRO A 89 -9.27 13.26 -7.09
N PRO A 90 -8.50 14.35 -7.28
CA PRO A 90 -9.08 15.63 -7.65
C PRO A 90 -9.97 15.45 -8.88
N ALA A 91 -11.14 16.08 -8.85
CA ALA A 91 -12.06 16.03 -9.98
C ALA A 91 -11.33 16.48 -11.25
N ARG A 92 -11.41 15.66 -12.30
CA ARG A 92 -10.96 16.05 -13.63
C ARG A 92 -11.63 17.38 -13.96
N SER A 93 -10.86 18.47 -14.05
CA SER A 93 -11.35 19.65 -14.75
C SER A 93 -11.70 19.17 -16.16
N ALA A 94 -12.98 19.24 -16.53
CA ALA A 94 -13.48 18.82 -17.82
C ALA A 94 -12.90 19.75 -18.89
N MET A 95 -11.65 19.47 -19.30
CA MET A 95 -10.93 20.25 -20.31
C MET A 95 -11.14 19.67 -21.72
N TRP A 96 -12.19 18.88 -21.90
CA TRP A 96 -12.64 18.34 -23.19
C TRP A 96 -14.17 18.19 -23.09
N SER A 97 -14.87 19.26 -23.43
CA SER A 97 -16.27 19.25 -23.82
C SER A 97 -16.44 20.31 -24.89
#